data_AF-A0A2V8WCI5-F1
#
_entry.id   AF-A0A2V8WCI5-F1
#
_cell.length_a   1.000
_cell.length_b   1.000
_cell.length_c   1.000
_cell.angle_alpha   90.00
_cell.angle_beta   90.00
_cell.angle_gamma   90.00
#
_symmetry.space_group_name_H-M   'P 1'
#
loop_
_entity.id
_entity.type
_entity.pdbx_description
1 polymer ?
#
loop_
_entity_poly.entity_id
_entity_poly.type
_entity_poly.pdbx_seq_one_letter_code
_entity_poly.pdbx_strand_id
1 'polypeptide(L)'
;MKMQFVVRNAVFCLALSRLIIPFTAHAQSQVLGEVKLVGKTKADKTSGVWVDGQYLGYVLELKDDKKILLMPGEHEIAVRQAGYTDFTKKVVVEPRKKTEVEVVMLKDPRTRLPTVTSLVKLKVTPDRAAVFVDDAFAGTVAEFSGVGHGMLVSPGKHRIKIALAGYQAFETEVNLLAHQKMTIKTNLLQGSITQAGASIKQE
;
A
#
# COMPACT_ATOMS: atom_id res chain seq x y z
N MET A 1 23.18 -79.89 16.54
CA MET A 1 22.45 -80.77 17.47
C MET A 1 21.81 -79.90 18.54
N LYS A 2 20.48 -80.07 18.73
CA LYS A 2 19.56 -79.39 19.68
C LYS A 2 19.25 -77.91 19.42
N MET A 3 18.08 -77.37 19.72
CA MET A 3 16.69 -77.84 19.78
C MET A 3 15.87 -76.57 20.04
N GLN A 4 14.72 -76.49 19.39
CA GLN A 4 13.67 -75.47 19.52
C GLN A 4 13.36 -75.05 20.97
N PHE A 5 13.04 -73.77 21.18
CA PHE A 5 11.97 -73.36 22.10
C PHE A 5 11.19 -72.19 21.50
N VAL A 6 9.93 -72.47 21.21
CA VAL A 6 8.87 -71.50 20.90
C VAL A 6 8.16 -71.18 22.21
N VAL A 7 7.97 -69.91 22.57
CA VAL A 7 6.71 -69.44 23.20
C VAL A 7 6.43 -68.00 22.74
N ARG A 8 5.21 -67.82 22.26
CA ARG A 8 4.56 -66.62 21.75
C ARG A 8 3.83 -65.93 22.91
N ASN A 9 3.93 -64.61 23.07
CA ASN A 9 2.90 -63.83 23.77
C ASN A 9 2.88 -62.33 23.39
N ALA A 10 1.72 -61.95 22.85
CA ALA A 10 0.98 -60.69 22.97
C ALA A 10 1.67 -59.31 22.93
N VAL A 11 1.41 -58.63 21.81
CA VAL A 11 1.18 -57.20 21.55
C VAL A 11 1.00 -56.28 22.77
N PHE A 12 1.77 -55.18 22.79
CA PHE A 12 1.26 -53.86 23.20
C PHE A 12 1.87 -52.75 22.33
N CYS A 13 0.99 -51.98 21.69
CA CYS A 13 1.29 -50.84 20.83
C CYS A 13 2.02 -49.73 21.57
N LEU A 14 3.02 -49.13 20.95
CA LEU A 14 3.40 -47.72 21.16
C LEU A 14 4.03 -47.18 19.87
N ALA A 15 3.17 -46.61 19.03
CA ALA A 15 3.59 -45.80 17.89
C ALA A 15 4.23 -44.51 18.43
N LEU A 16 5.55 -44.38 18.30
CA LEU A 16 6.19 -43.07 18.49
C LEU A 16 5.89 -42.23 17.25
N SER A 17 4.82 -41.46 17.34
CA SER A 17 4.41 -40.47 16.36
C SER A 17 5.52 -39.44 16.14
N ARG A 18 5.72 -39.07 14.88
CA ARG A 18 6.56 -37.95 14.47
C ARG A 18 6.01 -36.67 15.10
N LEU A 19 6.67 -36.16 16.15
CA LEU A 19 6.44 -34.79 16.59
C LEU A 19 7.16 -33.85 15.61
N ILE A 20 6.52 -33.59 14.47
CA ILE A 20 6.86 -32.44 13.63
C ILE A 20 6.42 -31.23 14.45
N ILE A 21 7.36 -30.58 15.13
CA ILE A 21 7.12 -29.29 15.76
C ILE A 21 6.82 -28.33 14.61
N PRO A 22 5.60 -27.76 14.50
CA PRO A 22 5.40 -26.70 13.54
C PRO A 22 6.23 -25.51 14.04
N PHE A 23 7.30 -25.17 13.32
CA PHE A 23 7.95 -23.86 13.42
C PHE A 23 6.91 -22.85 12.91
N THR A 24 5.95 -22.53 13.77
CA THR A 24 4.91 -21.55 13.47
C THR A 24 5.57 -20.18 13.35
N ALA A 25 5.01 -19.35 12.46
CA ALA A 25 5.49 -18.06 11.96
C ALA A 25 5.83 -16.95 13.00
N HIS A 26 6.02 -17.28 14.28
CA HIS A 26 6.31 -16.36 15.38
C HIS A 26 7.75 -15.81 15.40
N ALA A 27 8.71 -16.43 14.70
CA ALA A 27 10.11 -15.99 14.73
C ALA A 27 10.37 -14.74 13.84
N GLN A 28 9.65 -14.57 12.74
CA GLN A 28 9.89 -13.48 11.79
C GLN A 28 9.53 -12.09 12.36
N SER A 29 8.60 -12.05 13.32
CA SER A 29 8.20 -10.83 14.04
C SER A 29 9.31 -10.28 14.97
N GLN A 30 10.26 -11.11 15.40
CA GLN A 30 11.25 -10.71 16.42
C GLN A 30 12.35 -9.78 15.90
N VAL A 31 12.46 -9.61 14.57
CA VAL A 31 13.53 -8.82 13.94
C VAL A 31 13.01 -7.49 13.39
N LEU A 32 11.72 -7.37 13.09
CA LEU A 32 11.17 -6.16 12.47
C LEU A 32 11.09 -5.00 13.45
N GLY A 33 11.34 -3.78 12.94
CA GLY A 33 10.99 -2.53 13.62
C GLY A 33 9.71 -1.94 13.03
N GLU A 34 9.04 -1.10 13.80
CA GLU A 34 7.83 -0.39 13.37
C GLU A 34 8.16 1.07 13.04
N VAL A 35 7.69 1.56 11.89
CA VAL A 35 7.67 3.00 11.58
C VAL A 35 6.23 3.49 11.71
N LYS A 36 6.02 4.42 12.64
CA LYS A 36 4.70 5.04 12.86
C LYS A 36 4.70 6.44 12.27
N LEU A 37 3.78 6.69 11.34
CA LEU A 37 3.58 8.01 10.74
C LEU A 37 2.54 8.81 11.53
N VAL A 38 2.83 10.08 11.78
CA VAL A 38 1.91 10.98 12.49
C VAL A 38 1.74 12.26 11.70
N GLY A 39 0.51 12.49 11.22
CA GLY A 39 0.12 13.73 10.55
C GLY A 39 -0.86 14.54 11.40
N LYS A 40 -0.74 15.87 11.37
CA LYS A 40 -1.60 16.78 12.14
C LYS A 40 -2.80 17.23 11.32
N THR A 41 -2.53 17.69 10.09
CA THR A 41 -3.52 18.25 9.17
C THR A 41 -4.23 17.16 8.36
N LYS A 42 -5.28 17.54 7.62
CA LYS A 42 -5.91 16.64 6.65
C LYS A 42 -4.92 16.20 5.58
N ALA A 43 -4.14 17.14 5.03
CA ALA A 43 -3.15 16.85 3.99
C ALA A 43 -2.12 15.82 4.49
N ASP A 44 -1.56 16.01 5.69
CA ASP A 44 -0.61 15.08 6.28
C ASP A 44 -1.21 13.66 6.39
N LYS A 45 -2.50 13.55 6.71
CA LYS A 45 -3.19 12.28 6.94
C LYS A 45 -3.61 11.56 5.66
N THR A 46 -3.93 12.29 4.59
CA THR A 46 -4.44 11.71 3.34
C THR A 46 -3.35 11.54 2.27
N SER A 47 -2.13 11.99 2.55
CA SER A 47 -1.02 11.87 1.60
C SER A 47 -0.55 10.42 1.44
N GLY A 48 -0.17 10.07 0.22
CA GLY A 48 0.36 8.76 -0.13
C GLY A 48 1.75 8.56 0.48
N VAL A 49 2.09 7.31 0.80
CA VAL A 49 3.32 6.91 1.47
C VAL A 49 4.05 5.89 0.60
N TRP A 50 5.33 6.16 0.37
CA TRP A 50 6.29 5.28 -0.26
C TRP A 50 7.36 4.90 0.74
N VAL A 51 7.73 3.62 0.73
CA VAL A 51 8.89 3.10 1.46
C VAL A 51 9.84 2.51 0.44
N ASP A 52 11.08 3.00 0.41
CA ASP A 52 12.12 2.57 -0.54
C ASP A 52 11.64 2.58 -2.01
N GLY A 53 10.85 3.61 -2.34
CA GLY A 53 10.25 3.80 -3.67
C GLY A 53 8.99 2.99 -3.95
N GLN A 54 8.54 2.11 -3.05
CA GLN A 54 7.31 1.34 -3.21
C GLN A 54 6.13 2.00 -2.50
N TYR A 55 5.04 2.25 -3.23
CA TYR A 55 3.81 2.77 -2.62
C TYR A 55 3.20 1.72 -1.68
N LEU A 56 2.90 2.15 -0.45
CA LEU A 56 2.38 1.26 0.59
C LEU A 56 0.91 1.58 0.95
N GLY A 57 0.51 2.84 0.87
CA GLY A 57 -0.81 3.32 1.31
C GLY A 57 -0.80 4.82 1.57
N TYR A 58 -1.69 5.31 2.42
CA TYR A 58 -1.68 6.70 2.89
C TYR A 58 -1.51 6.79 4.41
N VAL A 59 -1.07 7.94 4.91
CA VAL A 59 -0.64 8.11 6.32
C VAL A 59 -1.69 7.64 7.33
N LEU A 60 -2.96 8.01 7.17
CA LEU A 60 -4.03 7.65 8.09
C LEU A 60 -4.40 6.16 8.03
N GLU A 61 -4.14 5.48 6.91
CA GLU A 61 -4.36 4.04 6.76
C GLU A 61 -3.26 3.22 7.42
N LEU A 62 -2.00 3.69 7.38
CA LEU A 62 -0.82 2.92 7.81
C LEU A 62 -0.59 2.97 9.32
N LYS A 63 -1.59 2.48 10.05
CA LYS A 63 -1.61 2.34 11.52
C LYS A 63 -2.23 1.00 11.91
N ASP A 64 -2.14 0.66 13.19
CA ASP A 64 -2.77 -0.52 13.79
C ASP A 64 -2.44 -1.83 13.03
N ASP A 65 -3.41 -2.42 12.33
CA ASP A 65 -3.27 -3.65 11.55
C ASP A 65 -2.49 -3.48 10.23
N LYS A 66 -2.37 -2.24 9.75
CA LYS A 66 -1.64 -1.87 8.53
C LYS A 66 -0.36 -1.07 8.81
N LYS A 67 0.18 -1.21 10.02
CA LYS A 67 1.44 -0.56 10.42
C LYS A 67 2.60 -0.95 9.50
N ILE A 68 3.54 -0.02 9.37
CA ILE A 68 4.75 -0.20 8.55
C ILE A 68 5.76 -1.01 9.37
N LEU A 69 6.02 -2.25 8.96
CA LEU A 69 7.04 -3.12 9.56
C LEU A 69 8.19 -3.32 8.58
N LEU A 70 9.39 -2.94 9.00
CA LEU A 70 10.58 -2.96 8.16
C LEU A 70 11.70 -3.76 8.83
N MET A 71 12.61 -4.28 8.03
CA MET A 71 13.83 -4.89 8.54
C MET A 71 14.71 -3.83 9.22
N PRO A 72 15.59 -4.21 10.15
CA PRO A 72 16.56 -3.28 10.69
C PRO A 72 17.49 -2.74 9.59
N GLY A 73 17.73 -1.44 9.60
CA GLY A 73 18.52 -0.77 8.56
C GLY A 73 18.04 0.65 8.28
N GLU A 74 18.67 1.31 7.31
CA GLU A 74 18.21 2.59 6.80
C GLU A 74 17.14 2.38 5.74
N HIS A 75 16.01 3.05 5.90
CA HIS A 75 14.90 3.06 4.95
C HIS A 75 14.54 4.50 4.58
N GLU A 76 14.15 4.72 3.33
CA GLU A 76 13.64 6.00 2.88
C GLU A 76 12.11 6.01 2.94
N ILE A 77 11.56 6.99 3.65
CA ILE A 77 10.12 7.26 3.68
C ILE A 77 9.87 8.52 2.85
N ALA A 78 9.07 8.38 1.79
CA ALA A 78 8.59 9.51 1.01
C ALA A 78 7.07 9.63 1.15
N VAL A 79 6.58 10.85 1.33
CA VAL A 79 5.16 11.17 1.43
C VAL A 79 4.82 12.22 0.39
N ARG A 80 3.85 11.91 -0.47
CA ARG A 80 3.53 12.71 -1.66
C ARG A 80 2.05 13.02 -1.74
N GLN A 81 1.74 14.23 -2.21
CA GLN A 81 0.39 14.69 -2.48
C GLN A 81 0.43 15.79 -3.54
N ALA A 82 -0.44 15.70 -4.55
CA ALA A 82 -0.57 16.71 -5.57
C ALA A 82 -0.84 18.09 -4.97
N GLY A 83 -0.05 19.09 -5.40
CA GLY A 83 -0.11 20.46 -4.89
C GLY A 83 0.71 20.73 -3.63
N TYR A 84 1.47 19.75 -3.16
CA TYR A 84 2.36 19.86 -2.00
C TYR A 84 3.79 19.49 -2.39
N THR A 85 4.75 20.04 -1.65
CA THR A 85 6.16 19.62 -1.75
C THR A 85 6.31 18.23 -1.15
N ASP A 86 7.03 17.35 -1.84
CA ASP A 86 7.37 16.02 -1.36
C ASP A 86 8.08 16.08 0.00
N PHE A 87 7.62 15.26 0.93
CA PHE A 87 8.29 15.03 2.20
C PHE A 87 9.13 13.76 2.08
N THR A 88 10.44 13.84 2.30
CA THR A 88 11.33 12.67 2.28
C THR A 88 12.18 12.63 3.54
N LYS A 89 12.26 11.46 4.17
CA LYS A 89 13.06 11.24 5.38
C LYS A 89 13.70 9.86 5.37
N LYS A 90 15.00 9.82 5.59
CA LYS A 90 15.73 8.59 5.93
C LYS A 90 15.53 8.24 7.40
N VAL A 91 15.17 6.99 7.67
CA VAL A 91 14.87 6.49 9.01
C VAL A 91 15.71 5.26 9.26
N VAL A 92 16.43 5.25 10.38
CA VAL A 92 17.10 4.03 10.87
C VAL A 92 16.08 3.24 11.67
N VAL A 93 15.77 2.05 11.20
CA VAL A 93 14.87 1.09 11.83
C VAL A 93 15.70 0.17 12.72
N GLU A 94 15.34 0.13 14.00
CA GLU A 94 15.95 -0.77 14.98
C GLU A 94 15.01 -1.93 15.27
N PRO A 95 15.55 -3.14 15.53
CA PRO A 95 14.72 -4.31 15.77
C PRO A 95 13.83 -4.10 16.99
N ARG A 96 12.55 -4.43 16.86
CA ARG A 96 11.53 -4.38 17.93
C ARG A 96 11.28 -2.99 18.51
N LYS A 97 11.82 -1.92 17.90
CA LYS A 97 11.54 -0.54 18.30
C LYS A 97 10.50 0.07 17.38
N LYS A 98 9.79 1.05 17.94
CA LYS A 98 8.87 1.91 17.21
C LYS A 98 9.54 3.26 16.99
N THR A 99 9.75 3.63 15.73
CA THR A 99 10.26 4.93 15.34
C THR A 99 9.11 5.78 14.83
N GLU A 100 8.87 6.92 15.47
CA GLU A 100 7.83 7.84 15.06
C GLU A 100 8.37 8.87 14.07
N VAL A 101 7.63 9.10 12.99
CA VAL A 101 7.93 10.10 11.97
C VAL A 101 6.74 11.06 11.87
N GLU A 102 6.98 12.30 12.29
CA GLU A 102 6.03 13.38 12.04
C GLU A 102 6.07 13.77 10.56
N VAL A 103 4.90 13.72 9.93
CA VAL A 103 4.68 14.08 8.53
C VAL A 103 4.06 15.48 8.49
N VAL A 104 4.67 16.37 7.72
CA VAL A 104 4.19 17.74 7.50
C VAL A 104 4.19 18.04 6.01
N MET A 105 3.00 18.20 5.43
CA MET A 105 2.85 18.54 4.02
C MET A 105 2.77 20.06 3.85
N LEU A 106 3.71 20.61 3.10
CA LEU A 106 3.76 22.03 2.78
C LEU A 106 3.22 22.26 1.37
N LYS A 107 2.29 23.21 1.22
CA LYS A 107 1.78 23.57 -0.11
C LYS A 107 2.95 24.01 -0.99
N ASP A 108 3.01 23.50 -2.21
CA ASP A 108 4.03 23.94 -3.16
C ASP A 108 3.63 25.34 -3.69
N PRO A 109 4.44 26.39 -3.45
CA PRO A 109 4.14 27.74 -3.91
C PRO A 109 4.09 27.87 -5.46
N ARG A 110 4.63 26.88 -6.18
CA ARG A 110 4.59 26.83 -7.65
C ARG A 110 3.28 26.24 -8.17
N THR A 111 2.47 25.62 -7.31
CA THR A 111 1.18 25.05 -7.68
C THR A 111 0.21 26.16 -8.08
N ARG A 112 -0.20 26.17 -9.33
CA ARG A 112 -1.25 27.07 -9.84
C ARG A 112 -2.57 26.33 -9.86
N LEU A 113 -3.52 26.81 -9.06
CA LEU A 113 -4.88 26.29 -9.10
C LEU A 113 -5.55 26.74 -10.40
N PRO A 114 -6.15 25.83 -11.19
CA PRO A 114 -6.84 26.20 -12.40
C PRO A 114 -8.10 27.00 -12.07
N THR A 115 -8.36 28.07 -12.82
CA THR A 115 -9.57 28.90 -12.69
C THR A 115 -10.83 28.17 -13.15
N VAL A 116 -10.66 27.19 -14.03
CA VAL A 116 -11.73 26.36 -14.58
C VAL A 116 -11.35 24.89 -14.38
N THR A 117 -12.29 24.08 -13.93
CA THR A 117 -12.07 22.66 -13.65
C THR A 117 -13.13 21.79 -14.32
N SER A 118 -12.76 20.54 -14.52
CA SER A 118 -13.64 19.42 -14.81
C SER A 118 -13.76 18.55 -13.56
N LEU A 119 -14.90 17.91 -13.38
CA LEU A 119 -15.16 17.01 -12.24
C LEU A 119 -15.07 15.55 -12.72
N VAL A 120 -14.10 14.82 -12.21
CA VAL A 120 -13.92 13.39 -12.48
C VAL A 120 -14.40 12.59 -11.27
N LYS A 121 -15.42 11.75 -11.46
CA LYS A 121 -15.90 10.81 -10.44
C LYS A 121 -15.35 9.42 -10.67
N LEU A 122 -15.10 8.70 -9.59
CA LEU A 122 -14.64 7.32 -9.64
C LEU A 122 -15.70 6.37 -9.09
N LYS A 123 -15.95 5.28 -9.82
CA LYS A 123 -16.66 4.11 -9.33
C LYS A 123 -15.76 2.91 -9.54
N VAL A 124 -14.82 2.73 -8.62
CA VAL A 124 -13.78 1.72 -8.73
C VAL A 124 -13.77 0.81 -7.50
N THR A 125 -13.56 -0.48 -7.72
CA THR A 125 -13.42 -1.47 -6.65
C THR A 125 -12.05 -2.15 -6.79
N PRO A 126 -11.23 -2.22 -5.71
CA PRO A 126 -11.44 -1.66 -4.37
C PRO A 126 -11.35 -0.12 -4.29
N ASP A 127 -12.06 0.48 -3.33
CA ASP A 127 -12.11 1.93 -3.10
C ASP A 127 -10.88 2.49 -2.36
N ARG A 128 -10.06 1.61 -1.76
CA ARG A 128 -8.75 1.98 -1.18
C ARG A 128 -7.64 2.18 -2.21
N ALA A 129 -7.90 1.99 -3.51
CA ALA A 129 -6.88 2.14 -4.53
C ALA A 129 -6.37 3.59 -4.63
N ALA A 130 -5.08 3.75 -4.87
CA ALA A 130 -4.44 5.05 -5.09
C ALA A 130 -4.78 5.58 -6.47
N VAL A 131 -5.02 6.88 -6.57
CA VAL A 131 -5.34 7.59 -7.80
C VAL A 131 -4.23 8.58 -8.08
N PHE A 132 -3.70 8.50 -9.29
CA PHE A 132 -2.67 9.36 -9.83
C PHE A 132 -3.22 10.13 -11.03
N VAL A 133 -2.92 11.43 -11.08
CA VAL A 133 -3.18 12.28 -12.23
C VAL A 133 -1.84 12.82 -12.70
N ASP A 134 -1.45 12.47 -13.92
CA ASP A 134 -0.15 12.84 -14.49
C ASP A 134 1.02 12.51 -13.54
N ASP A 135 1.02 11.26 -13.04
CA ASP A 135 1.97 10.71 -12.04
C ASP A 135 1.90 11.32 -10.63
N ALA A 136 1.21 12.43 -10.42
CA ALA A 136 1.03 13.00 -9.10
C ALA A 136 -0.07 12.27 -8.32
N PHE A 137 0.22 11.89 -7.07
CA PHE A 137 -0.77 11.27 -6.18
C PHE A 137 -1.88 12.26 -5.83
N ALA A 138 -3.09 12.00 -6.31
CA ALA A 138 -4.24 12.87 -6.09
C ALA A 138 -5.01 12.50 -4.81
N GLY A 139 -5.02 11.22 -4.45
CA GLY A 139 -5.75 10.68 -3.31
C GLY A 139 -6.17 9.23 -3.54
N THR A 140 -7.19 8.78 -2.83
CA THR A 140 -7.76 7.43 -2.97
C THR A 140 -9.07 7.44 -3.76
N VAL A 141 -9.48 6.28 -4.30
CA VAL A 141 -10.78 6.14 -4.97
C VAL A 141 -11.94 6.55 -4.06
N ALA A 142 -11.89 6.18 -2.78
CA ALA A 142 -12.91 6.51 -1.79
C ALA A 142 -13.20 8.02 -1.73
N GLU A 143 -12.17 8.86 -1.77
CA GLU A 143 -12.29 10.32 -1.73
C GLU A 143 -13.00 10.93 -2.95
N PHE A 144 -13.00 10.23 -4.07
CA PHE A 144 -13.59 10.67 -5.34
C PHE A 144 -14.84 9.89 -5.74
N SER A 145 -15.34 9.03 -4.84
CA SER A 145 -16.51 8.20 -5.04
C SER A 145 -17.71 8.72 -4.24
N GLY A 146 -18.93 8.53 -4.78
CA GLY A 146 -20.16 8.90 -4.08
C GLY A 146 -20.79 10.25 -4.46
N VAL A 147 -21.83 10.63 -3.71
CA VAL A 147 -22.61 11.86 -3.91
C VAL A 147 -21.81 13.04 -3.35
N GLY A 148 -21.74 14.16 -4.08
CA GLY A 148 -20.96 15.34 -3.66
C GLY A 148 -19.43 15.22 -3.81
N HIS A 149 -18.90 14.01 -3.99
CA HIS A 149 -17.46 13.77 -4.17
C HIS A 149 -17.05 13.72 -5.65
N GLY A 150 -15.79 14.04 -5.90
CA GLY A 150 -15.13 13.95 -7.20
C GLY A 150 -13.81 14.70 -7.20
N MET A 151 -12.91 14.29 -8.09
CA MET A 151 -11.62 14.91 -8.30
C MET A 151 -11.77 16.11 -9.23
N LEU A 152 -11.24 17.27 -8.84
CA LEU A 152 -11.17 18.44 -9.71
C LEU A 152 -9.87 18.38 -10.51
N VAL A 153 -9.98 18.43 -11.83
CA VAL A 153 -8.86 18.35 -12.76
C VAL A 153 -8.96 19.52 -13.74
N SER A 154 -7.84 20.06 -14.19
CA SER A 154 -7.85 21.06 -15.26
C SER A 154 -8.43 20.49 -16.56
N PRO A 155 -9.01 21.34 -17.44
CA PRO A 155 -9.33 20.94 -18.81
C PRO A 155 -8.06 20.60 -19.59
N GLY A 156 -8.16 19.64 -20.51
CA GLY A 156 -7.05 19.16 -21.33
C GLY A 156 -6.85 17.66 -21.24
N LYS A 157 -5.75 17.19 -21.83
CA LYS A 157 -5.36 15.79 -21.79
C LYS A 157 -4.69 15.47 -20.45
N HIS A 158 -5.17 14.43 -19.79
CA HIS A 158 -4.64 13.95 -18.51
C HIS A 158 -4.55 12.44 -18.50
N ARG A 159 -3.50 11.92 -17.87
CA ARG A 159 -3.32 10.49 -17.64
C ARG A 159 -3.80 10.15 -16.24
N ILE A 160 -4.80 9.27 -16.16
CA ILE A 160 -5.34 8.80 -14.88
C ILE A 160 -4.88 7.36 -14.67
N LYS A 161 -4.15 7.14 -13.58
CA LYS A 161 -3.70 5.82 -13.17
C LYS A 161 -4.31 5.48 -11.81
N ILE A 162 -4.84 4.27 -11.69
CA ILE A 162 -5.42 3.74 -10.46
C ILE A 162 -4.67 2.47 -10.12
N ALA A 163 -4.01 2.45 -8.97
CA ALA A 163 -3.11 1.36 -8.59
C ALA A 163 -3.33 0.93 -7.14
N LEU A 164 -3.18 -0.37 -6.91
CA LEU A 164 -3.26 -0.96 -5.59
C LEU A 164 -2.36 -2.19 -5.52
N ALA A 165 -1.58 -2.32 -4.45
CA ALA A 165 -0.72 -3.49 -4.26
C ALA A 165 -1.55 -4.79 -4.30
N GLY A 166 -1.08 -5.77 -5.08
CA GLY A 166 -1.79 -7.03 -5.35
C GLY A 166 -2.83 -6.95 -6.45
N TYR A 167 -2.98 -5.81 -7.12
CA TYR A 167 -3.89 -5.61 -8.25
C TYR A 167 -3.14 -5.12 -9.50
N GLN A 168 -3.65 -5.46 -10.67
CA GLN A 168 -3.21 -4.85 -11.92
C GLN A 168 -3.64 -3.39 -11.93
N ALA A 169 -2.69 -2.49 -12.19
CA ALA A 169 -2.99 -1.07 -12.32
C ALA A 169 -3.90 -0.83 -13.55
N PHE A 170 -4.87 0.05 -13.38
CA PHE A 170 -5.69 0.55 -14.47
C PHE A 170 -5.14 1.92 -14.89
N GLU A 171 -5.01 2.14 -16.19
CA GLU A 171 -4.49 3.40 -16.73
C GLU A 171 -5.31 3.82 -17.94
N THR A 172 -5.63 5.10 -18.02
CA THR A 172 -6.41 5.67 -19.12
C THR A 172 -6.04 7.13 -19.36
N GLU A 173 -6.03 7.54 -20.62
CA GLU A 173 -5.94 8.95 -21.00
C GLU A 173 -7.34 9.51 -21.21
N VAL A 174 -7.59 10.69 -20.65
CA VAL A 174 -8.85 11.42 -20.80
C VAL A 174 -8.58 12.80 -21.36
N ASN A 175 -9.45 13.29 -22.23
CA ASN A 175 -9.45 14.68 -22.67
C ASN A 175 -10.66 15.39 -22.05
N LEU A 176 -10.40 16.23 -21.05
CA LEU A 176 -11.43 16.87 -20.23
C LEU A 176 -11.79 18.25 -20.76
N LEU A 177 -13.08 18.52 -20.87
CA LEU A 177 -13.61 19.84 -21.24
C LEU A 177 -13.92 20.67 -19.99
N ALA A 178 -13.87 21.99 -20.12
CA ALA A 178 -14.27 22.93 -19.08
C ALA A 178 -15.67 22.60 -18.52
N HIS A 179 -15.80 22.56 -17.19
CA HIS A 179 -17.03 22.25 -16.45
C HIS A 179 -17.64 20.87 -16.76
N GLN A 180 -16.93 20.00 -17.48
CA GLN A 180 -17.38 18.65 -17.75
C GLN A 180 -17.46 17.82 -16.49
N LYS A 181 -18.48 16.95 -16.41
CA LYS A 181 -18.55 15.88 -15.43
C LYS A 181 -18.28 14.56 -16.14
N MET A 182 -17.23 13.86 -15.75
CA MET A 182 -16.87 12.54 -16.27
C MET A 182 -16.94 11.51 -15.13
N THR A 183 -17.29 10.27 -15.44
CA THR A 183 -17.23 9.16 -14.48
C THR A 183 -16.42 8.02 -15.06
N ILE A 184 -15.36 7.62 -14.37
CA ILE A 184 -14.57 6.43 -14.69
C ILE A 184 -15.08 5.30 -13.83
N LYS A 185 -15.45 4.19 -14.48
CA LYS A 185 -15.92 2.98 -13.82
C LYS A 185 -15.00 1.83 -14.20
N THR A 186 -14.46 1.12 -13.21
CA THR A 186 -13.64 -0.07 -13.46
C THR A 186 -13.56 -0.94 -12.21
N ASN A 187 -13.30 -2.23 -12.36
CA ASN A 187 -12.96 -3.12 -11.26
C ASN A 187 -11.51 -3.54 -11.44
N LEU A 188 -10.66 -3.26 -10.46
CA LEU A 188 -9.26 -3.69 -10.53
C LEU A 188 -9.20 -5.21 -10.42
N LEU A 189 -8.46 -5.82 -11.35
CA LEU A 189 -8.22 -7.26 -11.35
C LEU A 189 -7.07 -7.57 -10.40
N GLN A 190 -7.16 -8.70 -9.68
CA GLN A 190 -6.04 -9.16 -8.88
C GLN A 190 -4.85 -9.46 -9.79
N GLY A 191 -3.67 -9.01 -9.38
CA GLY A 191 -2.44 -9.27 -10.12
C GLY A 191 -2.02 -10.72 -9.98
N SER A 192 -1.54 -11.32 -11.07
CA SER A 192 -0.80 -12.58 -11.00
C SER A 192 0.62 -12.33 -10.45
N ILE A 193 1.23 -13.34 -9.82
CA ILE A 193 2.63 -13.31 -9.34
C ILE A 193 3.60 -12.96 -10.50
N THR A 194 3.25 -13.32 -11.73
CA THR A 194 4.01 -13.00 -12.95
C THR A 194 3.86 -11.56 -13.44
N GLN A 195 2.86 -10.81 -12.94
CA GLN A 195 2.56 -9.43 -13.32
C GLN A 195 2.76 -8.44 -12.16
N ALA A 196 2.99 -8.94 -10.93
CA ALA A 196 3.23 -8.13 -9.74
C ALA A 196 4.64 -7.49 -9.68
N GLY A 197 5.52 -7.83 -10.63
CA GLY A 197 6.85 -7.26 -10.75
C GLY A 197 6.85 -6.01 -11.63
N ALA A 198 7.30 -4.88 -11.07
CA ALA A 198 7.42 -3.56 -11.69
C ALA A 198 6.10 -2.78 -11.84
N SER A 199 5.54 -2.35 -10.72
CA SER A 199 4.69 -1.16 -10.75
C SER A 199 5.10 -0.26 -9.59
N ILE A 200 5.52 0.95 -9.94
CA ILE A 200 6.03 2.02 -9.06
C ILE A 200 7.54 1.89 -8.76
N LYS A 201 8.34 1.74 -9.82
CA LYS A 201 9.66 2.37 -9.90
C LYS A 201 9.65 3.20 -11.17
N GLN A 202 9.36 4.49 -11.04
CA GLN A 202 9.78 5.50 -12.01
C GLN A 202 10.21 6.72 -11.20
N GLU A 203 11.35 7.24 -11.65
CA GLU A 203 12.31 8.21 -11.10
C GLU A 203 11.78 9.33 -10.19
#